data_AF-A0A426XCI6-F1
#
_entry.id   AF-A0A426XCI6-F1
#
_cell.length_a   1.000
_cell.length_b   1.000
_cell.length_c   1.000
_cell.angle_alpha   90.00
_cell.angle_beta   90.00
_cell.angle_gamma   90.00
#
_symmetry.space_group_name_H-M   'P 1'
#
loop_
_entity.id
_entity.type
_entity.pdbx_description
1 polymer ?
#
loop_
_entity_poly.entity_id
_entity_poly.type
_entity_poly.pdbx_seq_one_letter_code
_entity_poly.pdbx_strand_id
1 'polypeptide(L)'
;MDLLLLEKALLGLFAAVTLAIVMSKLRGKHFKLPPGPLPVPVFGNWLQVGDDLNHRNLTALAKRFGDILLLRMGVRNLVVVSNPELAREVLHAQGVEFGSRTRNVVFDIFTGKGQDMVFTVYGDHWRKMRRIMTVPFFTNKVVQQNRQGWEDEARQVVEDVKRDTKAATEGVVLRRRLQLMMYNNMYRIMFNYRFQSMDDPLFNKLKAANGERSRLAQSFEYNYGDFIPILRPFLRGYLKKCQELKDGRLKLFDDHFVSSKK
;
A
#
# COMPACT_ATOMS: atom_id res chain seq x y z
N MET A 1 -2.35 -44.03 -1.38
CA MET A 1 -3.31 -43.21 -0.60
C MET A 1 -4.34 -42.72 -1.60
N ASP A 2 -5.54 -43.29 -1.59
CA ASP A 2 -6.53 -43.03 -2.63
C ASP A 2 -6.89 -41.54 -2.67
N LEU A 3 -6.69 -40.93 -3.83
CA LEU A 3 -7.00 -39.52 -4.08
C LEU A 3 -8.46 -39.19 -3.68
N LEU A 4 -9.35 -40.15 -3.92
CA LEU A 4 -10.78 -40.11 -3.55
C LEU A 4 -11.02 -40.09 -2.03
N LEU A 5 -10.25 -40.83 -1.24
CA LEU A 5 -10.37 -40.81 0.22
C LEU A 5 -9.88 -39.47 0.78
N LEU A 6 -8.78 -38.95 0.22
CA LEU A 6 -8.26 -37.63 0.59
C LEU A 6 -9.25 -36.52 0.25
N GLU A 7 -9.85 -36.54 -0.94
CA GLU A 7 -10.86 -35.57 -1.38
C GLU A 7 -12.09 -35.58 -0.46
N LYS A 8 -12.65 -36.77 -0.19
CA LYS A 8 -13.80 -36.91 0.72
C LYS A 8 -13.49 -36.44 2.14
N ALA A 9 -12.28 -36.74 2.64
CA ALA A 9 -11.84 -36.29 3.96
C ALA A 9 -11.71 -34.76 4.03
N LEU A 10 -11.16 -34.12 2.99
CA LEU A 10 -11.05 -32.65 2.91
C LEU A 10 -12.42 -31.98 2.84
N LEU A 11 -13.35 -32.53 2.05
CA LEU A 11 -14.73 -32.04 1.97
C LEU A 11 -15.46 -32.18 3.32
N GLY A 12 -15.32 -33.33 3.98
CA GLY A 12 -15.89 -33.56 5.32
C GLY A 12 -15.34 -32.59 6.36
N LEU A 13 -14.03 -32.36 6.36
CA LEU A 13 -13.39 -31.39 7.25
C LEU A 13 -13.88 -29.96 6.97
N PHE A 14 -14.00 -29.57 5.70
CA PHE A 14 -14.53 -28.26 5.31
C PHE A 14 -15.98 -28.06 5.78
N ALA A 15 -16.83 -29.07 5.61
CA ALA A 15 -18.21 -29.04 6.10
C ALA A 15 -18.28 -28.92 7.64
N ALA A 16 -17.45 -29.67 8.36
CA ALA A 16 -17.41 -29.60 9.82
C ALA A 16 -16.94 -28.22 10.33
N VAL A 17 -15.89 -27.66 9.72
CA VAL A 17 -15.36 -26.34 10.07
C VAL A 17 -16.37 -25.24 9.76
N THR A 18 -17.02 -25.29 8.60
CA THR A 18 -18.06 -24.30 8.24
C THR A 18 -19.24 -24.35 9.19
N LEU A 19 -19.72 -25.56 9.54
CA LEU A 19 -20.80 -25.74 10.51
C LEU A 19 -20.42 -25.19 11.90
N ALA A 20 -19.20 -25.48 12.38
CA ALA A 20 -18.70 -24.96 13.65
C ALA A 20 -18.65 -23.41 13.66
N ILE A 21 -18.20 -22.79 12.56
CA ILE A 21 -18.18 -21.33 12.43
C ILE A 21 -19.59 -20.74 12.44
N VAL A 22 -20.54 -21.36 11.73
CA VAL A 22 -21.94 -20.91 11.70
C VAL A 22 -22.55 -20.99 13.09
N MET A 23 -22.38 -22.11 13.79
CA MET A 23 -22.87 -22.28 15.17
C MET A 23 -22.24 -21.26 16.13
N SER A 24 -20.93 -21.01 16.00
CA SER A 24 -20.24 -20.00 16.81
C SER A 24 -20.79 -18.60 16.57
N LYS A 25 -21.07 -18.21 15.32
CA LYS A 25 -21.67 -16.90 14.99
C LYS A 25 -23.09 -16.76 15.52
N LEU A 26 -23.90 -17.81 15.45
CA LEU A 26 -25.26 -17.82 16.01
C LEU A 26 -25.28 -17.68 17.54
N ARG A 27 -24.24 -18.16 18.22
CA ARG A 27 -24.07 -18.01 19.68
C ARG A 27 -23.36 -16.72 20.10
N GLY A 28 -22.86 -15.93 19.14
CA GLY A 28 -22.08 -14.74 19.41
C GLY A 28 -22.93 -13.55 19.86
N LYS A 29 -22.29 -12.53 20.45
CA LYS A 29 -22.95 -11.25 20.75
C LYS A 29 -23.31 -10.53 19.45
N HIS A 30 -24.56 -10.08 19.34
CA HIS A 30 -25.01 -9.23 18.24
C HIS A 30 -24.60 -7.78 18.50
N PHE A 31 -23.57 -7.32 17.79
CA PHE A 31 -23.23 -5.90 17.74
C PHE A 31 -24.01 -5.22 16.61
N LYS A 32 -24.42 -3.95 16.83
CA LYS A 32 -24.96 -3.09 15.76
C LYS A 32 -23.79 -2.64 14.88
N LEU A 33 -23.51 -3.42 13.83
CA LEU A 33 -22.47 -3.12 12.84
C LEU A 33 -23.07 -2.34 11.65
N PRO A 34 -22.24 -1.62 10.88
CA PRO A 34 -22.70 -1.02 9.63
C PRO A 34 -23.32 -2.06 8.69
N PRO A 35 -24.27 -1.65 7.84
CA PRO A 35 -24.88 -2.53 6.85
C PRO A 35 -23.83 -3.04 5.84
N GLY A 36 -24.16 -4.09 5.10
CA GLY A 36 -23.26 -4.62 4.08
C GLY A 36 -23.74 -5.93 3.51
N PRO A 37 -23.08 -6.44 2.47
CA PRO A 37 -23.38 -7.75 1.91
C PRO A 37 -23.18 -8.84 2.96
N LEU A 38 -24.06 -9.85 2.99
CA LEU A 38 -23.99 -10.93 3.97
C LEU A 38 -22.70 -11.76 3.77
N PRO A 39 -21.82 -11.85 4.78
CA PRO A 39 -20.53 -12.53 4.65
C PRO A 39 -20.70 -14.05 4.72
N VAL A 40 -20.08 -14.78 3.80
CA VAL A 40 -20.04 -16.26 3.85
C VAL A 40 -19.04 -16.76 4.92
N PRO A 41 -19.20 -17.99 5.44
CA PRO A 41 -18.24 -18.58 6.36
C PRO A 41 -16.83 -18.62 5.77
N VAL A 42 -15.81 -18.44 6.62
CA VAL A 42 -14.37 -18.40 6.28
C VAL A 42 -13.95 -17.22 5.40
N PHE A 43 -14.54 -17.07 4.21
CA PHE A 43 -14.13 -16.07 3.20
C PHE A 43 -14.73 -14.68 3.41
N GLY A 44 -15.81 -14.57 4.19
CA GLY A 44 -16.53 -13.31 4.36
C GLY A 44 -17.17 -12.85 3.05
N ASN A 45 -16.91 -11.62 2.63
CA ASN A 45 -17.36 -11.07 1.35
C ASN A 45 -16.32 -11.25 0.24
N TRP A 46 -15.15 -11.83 0.50
CA TRP A 46 -14.05 -11.89 -0.47
C TRP A 46 -14.46 -12.51 -1.82
N LEU A 47 -15.18 -13.64 -1.79
CA LEU A 47 -15.68 -14.28 -3.02
C LEU A 47 -16.78 -13.49 -3.74
N GLN A 48 -17.43 -12.53 -3.06
CA GLN A 48 -18.50 -11.71 -3.63
C GLN A 48 -17.95 -10.42 -4.27
N VAL A 49 -16.88 -9.85 -3.70
CA VAL A 49 -16.32 -8.54 -4.11
C VAL A 49 -14.99 -8.66 -4.86
N GLY A 50 -14.31 -9.81 -4.77
CA GLY A 50 -13.00 -10.04 -5.37
C GLY A 50 -11.85 -9.34 -4.64
N ASP A 51 -10.66 -9.36 -5.24
CA ASP A 51 -9.45 -8.72 -4.70
C ASP A 51 -9.33 -7.24 -5.06
N ASP A 52 -9.86 -6.83 -6.21
CA ASP A 52 -9.76 -5.45 -6.71
C ASP A 52 -10.80 -4.54 -6.04
N LEU A 53 -10.54 -4.12 -4.81
CA LEU A 53 -11.33 -3.11 -4.11
C LEU A 53 -10.88 -1.70 -4.53
N ASN A 54 -11.58 -1.11 -5.50
CA ASN A 54 -11.26 0.20 -6.06
C ASN A 54 -12.36 1.24 -5.77
N HIS A 55 -12.09 2.51 -6.01
CA HIS A 55 -13.08 3.56 -5.69
C HIS A 55 -14.40 3.40 -6.46
N ARG A 56 -14.39 2.83 -7.68
CA ARG A 56 -15.61 2.65 -8.50
C ARG A 56 -16.53 1.58 -7.96
N ASN A 57 -16.02 0.40 -7.62
CA ASN A 57 -16.87 -0.67 -7.07
C ASN A 57 -17.31 -0.38 -5.64
N LEU A 58 -16.47 0.25 -4.82
CA LEU A 58 -16.85 0.72 -3.50
C LEU A 58 -17.95 1.77 -3.55
N THR A 59 -17.94 2.66 -4.56
CA THR A 59 -19.04 3.61 -4.80
C THR A 59 -20.34 2.90 -5.16
N ALA A 60 -20.28 1.86 -6.00
CA ALA A 60 -21.46 1.06 -6.35
C ALA A 60 -22.04 0.34 -5.12
N LEU A 61 -21.18 -0.16 -4.22
CA LEU A 61 -21.60 -0.74 -2.95
C LEU A 61 -22.22 0.29 -2.01
N ALA A 62 -21.62 1.49 -1.89
CA ALA A 62 -22.16 2.57 -1.08
C ALA A 62 -23.55 3.01 -1.54
N LYS A 63 -23.79 3.08 -2.86
CA LYS A 63 -25.13 3.35 -3.41
C LYS A 63 -26.18 2.30 -3.02
N ARG A 64 -25.76 1.06 -2.76
CA ARG A 64 -26.66 -0.06 -2.40
C ARG A 64 -26.87 -0.20 -0.90
N PHE A 65 -25.82 0.00 -0.10
CA PHE A 65 -25.83 -0.29 1.34
C PHE A 65 -25.83 0.97 2.21
N GLY A 66 -25.66 2.16 1.63
CA GLY A 66 -25.59 3.44 2.33
C GLY A 66 -24.17 3.97 2.48
N ASP A 67 -24.07 5.16 3.08
CA ASP A 67 -22.83 5.94 3.17
C ASP A 67 -21.77 5.35 4.13
N ILE A 68 -22.17 4.37 4.96
CA ILE A 68 -21.27 3.56 5.78
C ILE A 68 -21.61 2.09 5.56
N LEU A 69 -20.62 1.30 5.17
CA LEU A 69 -20.81 -0.14 4.97
C LEU A 69 -19.64 -0.96 5.49
N LEU A 70 -19.93 -2.21 5.85
CA LEU A 70 -18.96 -3.19 6.32
C LEU A 70 -18.75 -4.29 5.28
N LEU A 71 -17.48 -4.53 4.94
CA LEU A 71 -17.00 -5.70 4.22
C LEU A 71 -16.11 -6.53 5.13
N ARG A 72 -16.15 -7.85 4.94
CA ARG A 72 -15.31 -8.79 5.66
C ARG A 72 -14.43 -9.57 4.68
N MET A 73 -13.13 -9.29 4.65
CA MET A 73 -12.17 -10.00 3.80
C MET A 73 -11.53 -11.14 4.61
N GLY A 74 -12.15 -12.31 4.58
CA GLY A 74 -11.85 -13.42 5.49
C GLY A 74 -12.03 -13.03 6.97
N VAL A 75 -10.93 -12.88 7.70
CA VAL A 75 -10.93 -12.40 9.09
C VAL A 75 -10.82 -10.88 9.22
N ARG A 76 -10.49 -10.15 8.15
CA ARG A 76 -10.28 -8.69 8.17
C ARG A 76 -11.61 -7.94 8.03
N ASN A 77 -11.84 -6.94 8.87
CA ASN A 77 -13.00 -6.04 8.75
C ASN A 77 -12.57 -4.77 8.01
N LEU A 78 -13.36 -4.37 7.02
CA LEU A 78 -13.15 -3.20 6.19
C LEU A 78 -14.42 -2.36 6.25
N VAL A 79 -14.34 -1.17 6.86
CA VAL A 79 -15.44 -0.21 6.87
C VAL A 79 -15.16 0.84 5.80
N VAL A 80 -16.14 1.09 4.94
CA VAL A 80 -16.08 2.12 3.90
C VAL A 80 -17.02 3.24 4.30
N VAL A 81 -16.52 4.47 4.25
CA VAL A 81 -17.31 5.70 4.43
C VAL A 81 -17.36 6.46 3.10
N SER A 82 -18.52 7.03 2.75
CA SER A 82 -18.77 7.59 1.42
C SER A 82 -19.47 8.95 1.40
N ASN A 83 -19.58 9.62 2.56
CA ASN A 83 -20.05 11.01 2.64
C ASN A 83 -19.07 11.92 3.42
N PRO A 84 -19.15 13.25 3.22
CA PRO A 84 -18.27 14.21 3.90
C PRO A 84 -18.41 14.21 5.42
N GLU A 85 -19.62 14.00 5.95
CA GLU A 85 -19.90 14.04 7.38
C GLU A 85 -19.18 12.90 8.12
N LEU A 86 -19.23 11.68 7.58
CA LEU A 86 -18.52 10.52 8.09
C LEU A 86 -17.01 10.65 7.87
N ALA A 87 -16.57 11.26 6.78
CA ALA A 87 -15.15 11.56 6.57
C ALA A 87 -14.63 12.53 7.65
N ARG A 88 -15.41 13.55 8.03
CA ARG A 88 -15.09 14.46 9.15
C ARG A 88 -15.03 13.73 10.48
N GLU A 89 -15.95 12.79 10.73
CA GLU A 89 -15.91 11.96 11.94
C GLU A 89 -14.59 11.15 12.02
N VAL A 90 -14.25 10.40 10.96
CA VAL A 90 -13.08 9.51 10.94
C VAL A 90 -11.75 10.29 10.92
N LEU A 91 -11.66 11.37 10.15
CA LEU A 91 -10.39 12.07 9.91
C LEU A 91 -10.13 13.21 10.89
N HIS A 92 -11.15 13.72 11.56
CA HIS A 92 -11.04 14.89 12.44
C HIS A 92 -11.64 14.66 13.82
N ALA A 93 -12.96 14.45 13.92
CA ALA A 93 -13.64 14.40 15.23
C ALA A 93 -13.14 13.25 16.12
N GLN A 94 -12.89 12.10 15.49
CA GLN A 94 -12.33 10.88 16.11
C GLN A 94 -10.98 10.52 15.47
N GLY A 95 -10.21 11.55 15.08
CA GLY A 95 -8.95 11.37 14.33
C GLY A 95 -7.86 10.66 15.13
N VAL A 96 -7.96 10.59 16.46
CA VAL A 96 -7.02 9.83 17.31
C VAL A 96 -7.40 8.35 17.31
N GLU A 97 -8.68 8.04 17.48
CA GLU A 97 -9.26 6.71 17.52
C GLU A 97 -9.05 5.97 16.19
N PHE A 98 -9.23 6.68 15.07
CA PHE A 98 -8.98 6.16 13.71
C PHE A 98 -7.61 6.55 13.14
N GLY A 99 -6.73 7.17 13.92
CA GLY A 99 -5.45 7.72 13.47
C GLY A 99 -4.36 6.69 13.17
N SER A 100 -4.62 5.41 13.44
CA SER A 100 -3.66 4.32 13.22
C SER A 100 -3.76 3.74 11.81
N ARG A 101 -2.68 3.10 11.33
CA ARG A 101 -2.69 2.38 10.05
C ARG A 101 -2.82 0.88 10.21
N THR A 102 -3.58 0.28 9.31
CA THR A 102 -3.60 -1.17 9.12
C THR A 102 -2.26 -1.62 8.53
N ARG A 103 -1.84 -2.81 8.92
CA ARG A 103 -0.68 -3.50 8.36
C ARG A 103 -1.03 -4.96 8.14
N ASN A 104 -0.35 -5.54 7.17
CA ASN A 104 -0.32 -6.97 6.94
C ASN A 104 1.13 -7.47 6.98
N VAL A 105 1.27 -8.77 6.79
CA VAL A 105 2.55 -9.49 6.91
C VAL A 105 3.63 -8.98 5.95
N VAL A 106 3.22 -8.45 4.79
CA VAL A 106 4.12 -7.88 3.78
C VAL A 106 4.54 -6.46 4.16
N PHE A 107 3.58 -5.62 4.57
CA PHE A 107 3.90 -4.28 5.07
C PHE A 107 4.78 -4.32 6.31
N ASP A 108 4.55 -5.24 7.25
CA ASP A 108 5.39 -5.41 8.43
C ASP A 108 6.87 -5.66 8.08
N ILE A 109 7.16 -6.43 7.02
CA ILE A 109 8.53 -6.63 6.55
C ILE A 109 9.11 -5.30 6.12
N PHE A 110 8.43 -4.60 5.21
CA PHE A 110 8.94 -3.41 4.56
C PHE A 110 9.01 -2.17 5.45
N THR A 111 8.22 -2.10 6.51
CA THR A 111 8.16 -0.96 7.43
C THR A 111 8.78 -1.25 8.79
N GLY A 112 9.38 -2.44 8.97
CA GLY A 112 9.95 -2.85 10.25
C GLY A 112 8.88 -2.93 11.35
N LYS A 113 7.70 -3.48 11.03
CA LYS A 113 6.52 -3.55 11.91
C LYS A 113 6.00 -2.17 12.35
N GLY A 114 6.02 -1.19 11.44
CA GLY A 114 5.51 0.17 11.70
C GLY A 114 6.52 1.09 12.39
N GLN A 115 7.82 0.85 12.18
CA GLN A 115 8.88 1.79 12.55
C GLN A 115 9.00 2.96 11.55
N ASP A 116 8.30 2.90 10.42
CA ASP A 116 8.20 3.99 9.47
C ASP A 116 7.27 5.13 9.94
N MET A 117 7.16 6.18 9.12
CA MET A 117 6.28 7.31 9.37
C MET A 117 4.83 7.07 8.91
N VAL A 118 4.62 6.31 7.84
CA VAL A 118 3.33 6.25 7.13
C VAL A 118 2.44 5.16 7.74
N PHE A 119 2.97 3.95 7.92
CA PHE A 119 2.21 2.75 8.33
C PHE A 119 2.30 2.43 9.82
N THR A 120 2.67 3.39 10.66
CA THR A 120 2.74 3.20 12.11
C THR A 120 1.36 3.37 12.79
N VAL A 121 1.24 2.90 14.03
CA VAL A 121 0.06 3.16 14.87
C VAL A 121 0.16 4.55 15.49
N TYR A 122 -0.98 5.17 15.78
CA TYR A 122 -0.99 6.46 16.46
C TYR A 122 -0.37 6.31 17.86
N GLY A 123 0.55 7.20 18.21
CA GLY A 123 1.30 7.15 19.46
C GLY A 123 2.59 7.95 19.40
N ASP A 124 3.45 7.78 20.40
CA ASP A 124 4.65 8.61 20.56
C ASP A 124 5.67 8.44 19.45
N HIS A 125 5.81 7.23 18.90
CA HIS A 125 6.67 7.00 17.73
C HIS A 125 6.22 7.84 16.54
N TRP A 126 4.92 7.82 16.20
CA TRP A 126 4.37 8.64 15.13
C TRP A 126 4.57 10.13 15.37
N ARG A 127 4.28 10.62 16.59
CA ARG A 127 4.47 12.04 16.96
C ARG A 127 5.93 12.47 16.79
N LYS A 128 6.86 11.63 17.25
CA LYS A 128 8.31 11.85 17.13
C LYS A 128 8.73 11.92 15.67
N MET A 129 8.38 10.92 14.86
CA MET A 129 8.73 10.87 13.44
C MET A 129 8.13 12.05 12.68
N ARG A 130 6.86 12.40 12.93
CA ARG A 130 6.19 13.56 12.32
C ARG A 130 6.94 14.85 12.64
N ARG A 131 7.28 15.06 13.92
CA ARG A 131 8.02 16.24 14.37
C ARG A 131 9.39 16.36 13.72
N ILE A 132 10.14 15.26 13.66
CA ILE A 132 11.48 15.23 13.04
C ILE A 132 11.39 15.53 11.54
N MET A 133 10.38 15.01 10.83
CA MET A 133 10.26 15.21 9.38
C MET A 133 9.74 16.60 8.97
N THR A 134 9.01 17.31 9.85
CA THR A 134 8.44 18.62 9.49
C THR A 134 9.49 19.61 9.04
N VAL A 135 10.56 19.83 9.83
CA VAL A 135 11.59 20.83 9.53
C VAL A 135 12.33 20.56 8.20
N PRO A 136 12.88 19.35 7.95
CA PRO A 136 13.64 19.07 6.73
C PRO A 136 12.81 18.92 5.47
N PHE A 137 11.51 18.61 5.55
CA PHE A 137 10.68 18.32 4.36
C PHE A 137 9.49 19.25 4.15
N PHE A 138 8.83 19.70 5.22
CA PHE A 138 7.46 20.22 5.16
C PHE A 138 7.35 21.63 5.73
N THR A 139 8.27 22.52 5.37
CA THR A 139 8.20 23.96 5.72
C THR A 139 8.25 24.84 4.47
N ASN A 140 7.76 26.07 4.59
CA ASN A 140 7.87 27.08 3.52
C ASN A 140 9.34 27.36 3.13
N LYS A 141 10.27 27.23 4.09
CA LYS A 141 11.70 27.37 3.83
C LYS A 141 12.21 26.30 2.86
N VAL A 142 11.80 25.04 3.05
CA VAL A 142 12.16 23.94 2.14
C VAL A 142 11.61 24.20 0.74
N VAL A 143 10.38 24.70 0.63
CA VAL A 143 9.78 25.10 -0.66
C VAL A 143 10.63 26.16 -1.34
N GLN A 144 10.97 27.25 -0.65
CA GLN A 144 11.77 28.34 -1.23
C GLN A 144 13.16 27.88 -1.66
N GLN A 145 13.81 27.00 -0.88
CA GLN A 145 15.15 26.47 -1.17
C GLN A 145 15.16 25.52 -2.38
N ASN A 146 14.08 24.78 -2.63
CA ASN A 146 14.04 23.77 -3.69
C ASN A 146 13.28 24.23 -4.94
N ARG A 147 12.50 25.32 -4.86
CA ARG A 147 11.66 25.84 -5.94
C ARG A 147 12.41 26.02 -7.26
N GLN A 148 13.57 26.67 -7.23
CA GLN A 148 14.37 26.88 -8.44
C GLN A 148 14.77 25.55 -9.09
N GLY A 149 15.16 24.57 -8.28
CA GLY A 149 15.46 23.22 -8.76
C GLY A 149 14.25 22.56 -9.44
N TRP A 150 13.04 22.73 -8.89
CA TRP A 150 11.82 22.18 -9.49
C TRP A 150 11.45 22.86 -10.81
N GLU A 151 11.60 24.19 -10.87
CA GLU A 151 11.41 24.99 -12.09
C GLU A 151 12.41 24.58 -13.18
N ASP A 152 13.65 24.32 -12.80
CA ASP A 152 14.69 23.83 -13.71
C ASP A 152 14.41 22.41 -14.22
N GLU A 153 13.96 21.49 -13.35
CA GLU A 153 13.56 20.16 -13.80
C GLU A 153 12.37 20.21 -14.76
N ALA A 154 11.37 21.06 -14.49
CA ALA A 154 10.23 21.26 -15.37
C ALA A 154 10.65 21.86 -16.73
N ARG A 155 11.55 22.85 -16.72
CA ARG A 155 12.13 23.42 -17.95
C ARG A 155 12.84 22.34 -18.77
N GLN A 156 13.64 21.49 -18.11
CA GLN A 156 14.33 20.38 -18.80
C GLN A 156 13.36 19.35 -19.39
N VAL A 157 12.23 19.06 -18.73
CA VAL A 157 11.19 18.20 -19.34
C VAL A 157 10.70 18.82 -20.64
N VAL A 158 10.40 20.11 -20.65
CA VAL A 158 9.93 20.82 -21.85
C VAL A 158 10.98 20.79 -22.96
N GLU A 159 12.24 21.07 -22.63
CA GLU A 159 13.33 21.06 -23.62
C GLU A 159 13.60 19.67 -24.18
N ASP A 160 13.55 18.62 -23.36
CA ASP A 160 13.72 17.24 -23.84
C ASP A 160 12.56 16.81 -24.76
N VAL A 161 11.33 17.21 -24.43
CA VAL A 161 10.15 16.94 -25.28
C VAL A 161 10.24 17.72 -26.59
N LYS A 162 10.70 18.97 -26.58
CA LYS A 162 10.90 19.75 -27.81
C LYS A 162 11.98 19.16 -28.72
N ARG A 163 13.03 18.58 -28.15
CA ARG A 163 14.13 17.95 -28.90
C ARG A 163 13.75 16.60 -29.50
N ASP A 164 12.78 15.90 -28.92
CA ASP A 164 12.28 14.65 -29.46
C ASP A 164 11.36 14.91 -30.66
N THR A 165 11.86 14.65 -31.86
CA THR A 165 11.10 14.84 -33.10
C THR A 165 9.82 14.03 -33.14
N LYS A 166 9.74 12.91 -32.41
CA LYS A 166 8.53 12.09 -32.29
C LYS A 166 7.43 12.78 -31.50
N ALA A 167 7.77 13.67 -30.57
CA ALA A 167 6.79 14.39 -29.77
C ALA A 167 5.87 15.27 -30.64
N ALA A 168 6.40 15.80 -31.75
CA ALA A 168 5.65 16.62 -32.69
C ALA A 168 4.87 15.80 -33.74
N THR A 169 5.15 14.50 -33.89
CA THR A 169 4.57 13.66 -34.95
C THR A 169 3.71 12.52 -34.40
N GLU A 170 4.33 11.54 -33.77
CA GLU A 170 3.72 10.30 -33.28
C GLU A 170 3.18 10.42 -31.84
N GLY A 171 3.66 11.43 -31.12
CA GLY A 171 3.44 11.59 -29.70
C GLY A 171 4.43 10.78 -28.85
N VAL A 172 4.54 11.16 -27.58
CA VAL A 172 5.48 10.56 -26.63
C VAL A 172 4.80 10.17 -25.33
N VAL A 173 5.31 9.11 -24.69
CA VAL A 173 4.85 8.68 -23.37
C VAL A 173 5.47 9.58 -22.29
N LEU A 174 4.91 10.79 -22.15
CA LEU A 174 5.43 11.86 -21.29
C LEU A 174 5.68 11.44 -19.84
N ARG A 175 4.87 10.50 -19.31
CA ARG A 175 5.03 9.97 -17.94
C ARG A 175 6.44 9.43 -17.65
N ARG A 176 7.17 8.92 -18.67
CA ARG A 176 8.54 8.41 -18.49
C ARG A 176 9.49 9.54 -18.10
N ARG A 177 9.40 10.67 -18.80
CA ARG A 177 10.25 11.83 -18.54
C ARG A 177 9.83 12.60 -17.28
N LEU A 178 8.53 12.66 -17.00
CA LEU A 178 8.00 13.20 -15.73
C LEU A 178 8.41 12.35 -14.53
N GLN A 179 8.56 11.02 -14.69
CA GLN A 179 9.07 10.17 -13.62
C GLN A 179 10.50 10.56 -13.22
N LEU A 180 11.40 10.79 -14.19
CA LEU A 180 12.75 11.28 -13.91
C LEU A 180 12.71 12.65 -13.19
N MET A 181 11.85 13.57 -13.63
CA MET A 181 11.64 14.88 -12.98
C MET A 181 11.25 14.72 -11.50
N MET A 182 10.28 13.85 -11.20
CA MET A 182 9.84 13.59 -9.84
C MET A 182 10.93 12.95 -8.98
N TYR A 183 11.72 12.04 -9.54
CA TYR A 183 12.90 11.48 -8.85
C TYR A 183 13.92 12.58 -8.55
N ASN A 184 14.28 13.41 -9.52
CA ASN A 184 15.21 14.52 -9.30
C ASN A 184 14.73 15.49 -8.22
N ASN A 185 13.45 15.87 -8.24
CA ASN A 185 12.87 16.74 -7.22
C ASN A 185 12.97 16.14 -5.81
N MET A 186 12.62 14.86 -5.66
CA MET A 186 12.64 14.19 -4.35
C MET A 186 14.07 13.92 -3.87
N TYR A 187 14.97 13.46 -4.74
CA TYR A 187 16.36 13.16 -4.37
C TYR A 187 17.18 14.43 -4.13
N ARG A 188 16.82 15.56 -4.73
CA ARG A 188 17.38 16.87 -4.37
C ARG A 188 17.02 17.24 -2.93
N ILE A 189 15.75 17.10 -2.54
CA ILE A 189 15.30 17.41 -1.17
C ILE A 189 15.96 16.45 -0.16
N MET A 190 15.98 15.14 -0.45
CA MET A 190 16.49 14.14 0.49
C MET A 190 18.01 14.12 0.60
N PHE A 191 18.72 14.25 -0.53
CA PHE A 191 20.14 13.94 -0.61
C PHE A 191 20.97 15.01 -1.30
N ASN A 192 20.36 16.08 -1.81
CA ASN A 192 20.98 17.03 -2.73
C ASN A 192 21.59 16.32 -3.97
N TYR A 193 20.89 15.30 -4.47
CA TYR A 193 21.32 14.47 -5.60
C TYR A 193 20.36 14.60 -6.79
N ARG A 194 20.90 14.49 -8.00
CA ARG A 194 20.15 14.54 -9.25
C ARG A 194 20.65 13.46 -10.22
N PHE A 195 19.72 12.74 -10.85
CA PHE A 195 20.01 11.80 -11.93
C PHE A 195 20.19 12.55 -13.26
N GLN A 196 21.14 12.08 -14.08
CA GLN A 196 21.55 12.82 -15.28
C GLN A 196 20.55 12.66 -16.44
N SER A 197 20.06 11.44 -16.67
CA SER A 197 19.18 11.11 -17.79
C SER A 197 18.26 9.94 -17.46
N MET A 198 17.39 9.57 -18.40
CA MET A 198 16.53 8.38 -18.26
C MET A 198 17.32 7.07 -18.33
N ASP A 199 18.55 7.10 -18.86
CA ASP A 199 19.44 5.95 -19.01
C ASP A 199 20.44 5.82 -17.85
N ASP A 200 20.40 6.76 -16.89
CA ASP A 200 21.23 6.71 -15.68
C ASP A 200 21.09 5.34 -14.98
N PRO A 201 22.19 4.59 -14.81
CA PRO A 201 22.14 3.24 -14.25
C PRO A 201 21.57 3.20 -12.83
N LEU A 202 21.90 4.21 -12.00
CA LEU A 202 21.42 4.28 -10.63
C LEU A 202 19.92 4.65 -10.60
N PHE A 203 19.49 5.57 -11.45
CA PHE A 203 18.06 5.89 -11.64
C PHE A 203 17.26 4.63 -12.00
N ASN A 204 17.73 3.87 -12.99
CA ASN A 204 17.04 2.67 -13.45
C ASN A 204 17.01 1.58 -12.38
N LYS A 205 18.11 1.39 -11.64
CA LYS A 205 18.19 0.44 -10.51
C LYS A 205 17.22 0.81 -9.38
N LEU A 206 17.18 2.09 -8.98
CA LEU A 206 16.26 2.58 -7.94
C LEU A 206 14.80 2.51 -8.38
N LYS A 207 14.51 2.89 -9.64
CA LYS A 207 13.19 2.78 -10.24
C LYS A 207 12.68 1.34 -10.22
N ALA A 208 13.52 0.38 -10.62
CA ALA A 208 13.19 -1.04 -10.59
C ALA A 208 12.93 -1.53 -9.17
N ALA A 209 13.81 -1.21 -8.20
CA ALA A 209 13.64 -1.61 -6.80
C ALA A 209 12.37 -1.02 -6.16
N ASN A 210 12.05 0.25 -6.42
CA ASN A 210 10.85 0.92 -5.94
C ASN A 210 9.57 0.39 -6.60
N GLY A 211 9.65 0.08 -7.90
CA GLY A 211 8.57 -0.55 -8.66
C GLY A 211 8.25 -1.93 -8.10
N GLU A 212 9.26 -2.78 -7.92
CA GLU A 212 9.09 -4.12 -7.36
C GLU A 212 8.61 -4.07 -5.91
N ARG A 213 9.07 -3.09 -5.12
CA ARG A 213 8.58 -2.87 -3.75
C ARG A 213 7.09 -2.58 -3.75
N SER A 214 6.62 -1.73 -4.65
CA SER A 214 5.20 -1.41 -4.77
C SER A 214 4.41 -2.62 -5.25
N ARG A 215 4.90 -3.33 -6.27
CA ARG A 215 4.28 -4.54 -6.82
C ARG A 215 4.10 -5.62 -5.75
N LEU A 216 5.12 -5.92 -4.96
CA LEU A 216 5.04 -6.95 -3.92
C LEU A 216 4.08 -6.58 -2.78
N ALA A 217 3.94 -5.29 -2.44
CA ALA A 217 2.99 -4.92 -1.39
C ALA A 217 1.54 -4.77 -1.88
N GLN A 218 1.32 -4.58 -3.17
CA GLN A 218 -0.02 -4.38 -3.74
C GLN A 218 -0.55 -5.61 -4.49
N SER A 219 0.28 -6.64 -4.70
CA SER A 219 -0.16 -7.87 -5.38
C SER A 219 -1.18 -8.62 -4.55
N PHE A 220 -2.18 -9.18 -5.23
CA PHE A 220 -3.22 -10.00 -4.62
C PHE A 220 -2.73 -11.41 -4.27
N GLU A 221 -1.54 -11.81 -4.76
CA GLU A 221 -0.96 -13.15 -4.56
C GLU A 221 -0.80 -13.54 -3.09
N TYR A 222 -0.76 -12.58 -2.16
CA TYR A 222 -0.62 -12.88 -0.73
C TYR A 222 -1.92 -12.74 0.08
N ASN A 223 -3.01 -12.26 -0.54
CA ASN A 223 -4.27 -11.95 0.16
C ASN A 223 -4.82 -13.15 0.92
N TYR A 224 -4.74 -14.36 0.36
CA TYR A 224 -5.24 -15.57 1.00
C TYR A 224 -4.63 -15.81 2.40
N GLY A 225 -3.35 -15.51 2.59
CA GLY A 225 -2.66 -15.71 3.87
C GLY A 225 -2.86 -14.57 4.85
N ASP A 226 -3.33 -13.40 4.39
CA ASP A 226 -3.75 -12.30 5.26
C ASP A 226 -5.22 -12.41 5.68
N PHE A 227 -6.09 -12.80 4.74
CA PHE A 227 -7.52 -12.98 4.97
C PHE A 227 -7.82 -14.29 5.72
N ILE A 228 -7.02 -15.34 5.51
CA ILE A 228 -7.16 -16.64 6.17
C ILE A 228 -5.81 -17.00 6.84
N PRO A 229 -5.57 -16.55 8.09
CA PRO A 229 -4.24 -16.62 8.71
C PRO A 229 -3.64 -18.02 8.85
N ILE A 230 -4.47 -19.08 8.87
CA ILE A 230 -3.98 -20.47 8.90
C ILE A 230 -3.17 -20.83 7.63
N LEU A 231 -3.40 -20.11 6.53
CA LEU A 231 -2.67 -20.28 5.27
C LEU A 231 -1.37 -19.46 5.20
N ARG A 232 -1.08 -18.63 6.22
CA ARG A 232 0.13 -17.81 6.26
C ARG A 232 1.44 -18.59 6.10
N PRO A 233 1.61 -19.84 6.60
CA PRO A 233 2.83 -20.61 6.36
C PRO A 233 3.17 -20.82 4.88
N PHE A 234 2.16 -20.87 4.00
CA PHE A 234 2.36 -21.02 2.55
C PHE A 234 2.92 -19.76 1.88
N LEU A 235 2.87 -18.60 2.56
CA LEU A 235 3.47 -17.35 2.07
C LEU A 235 4.99 -17.28 2.26
N ARG A 236 5.65 -18.30 2.83
CA ARG A 236 7.08 -18.26 3.17
C ARG A 236 7.97 -17.81 2.01
N GLY A 237 7.75 -18.34 0.80
CA GLY A 237 8.51 -17.96 -0.40
C GLY A 237 8.28 -16.50 -0.80
N TYR A 238 7.03 -16.02 -0.71
CA TYR A 238 6.67 -14.64 -1.01
C TYR A 238 7.30 -13.65 -0.02
N LEU A 239 7.24 -13.97 1.28
CA LEU A 239 7.82 -13.16 2.34
C LEU A 239 9.35 -13.10 2.25
N LYS A 240 9.99 -14.19 1.83
CA LYS A 240 11.44 -14.21 1.56
C LYS A 240 11.82 -13.19 0.48
N LYS A 241 11.10 -13.17 -0.65
CA LYS A 241 11.30 -12.17 -1.72
C LYS A 241 11.13 -10.74 -1.22
N CYS A 242 10.13 -10.49 -0.37
CA CYS A 242 9.92 -9.17 0.24
C CYS A 242 11.09 -8.75 1.13
N GLN A 243 11.63 -9.68 1.92
CA GLN A 243 12.76 -9.43 2.81
C GLN A 243 14.05 -9.16 2.02
N GLU A 244 14.37 -10.01 1.04
CA GLU A 244 15.53 -9.84 0.15
C GLU A 244 15.48 -8.49 -0.58
N LEU A 245 14.32 -8.09 -1.10
CA LEU A 245 14.16 -6.79 -1.75
C LEU A 245 14.33 -5.63 -0.77
N LYS A 246 13.80 -5.74 0.45
CA LYS A 246 13.96 -4.70 1.47
C LYS A 246 15.45 -4.49 1.78
N ASP A 247 16.16 -5.56 2.04
CA ASP A 247 17.57 -5.51 2.45
C ASP A 247 18.45 -5.00 1.29
N GLY A 248 18.21 -5.49 0.08
CA GLY A 248 18.88 -4.99 -1.13
C GLY A 248 18.61 -3.51 -1.40
N ARG A 249 17.37 -3.04 -1.15
CA ARG A 249 17.03 -1.63 -1.31
C ARG A 249 17.71 -0.76 -0.24
N LEU A 250 17.71 -1.18 1.03
CA LEU A 250 18.38 -0.44 2.11
C LEU A 250 19.88 -0.33 1.84
N LYS A 251 20.52 -1.45 1.45
CA LYS A 251 21.94 -1.44 1.05
C LYS A 251 22.20 -0.45 -0.10
N LEU A 252 21.33 -0.41 -1.10
CA LEU A 252 21.45 0.55 -2.20
C LEU A 252 21.38 2.01 -1.73
N PHE A 253 20.54 2.32 -0.75
CA PHE A 253 20.50 3.66 -0.16
C PHE A 253 21.75 3.96 0.66
N ASP A 254 22.21 2.99 1.45
CA ASP A 254 23.39 3.14 2.30
C ASP A 254 24.67 3.35 1.47
N ASP A 255 24.86 2.57 0.42
CA ASP A 255 26.04 2.61 -0.45
C ASP A 255 26.15 3.94 -1.22
N HIS A 256 25.02 4.50 -1.68
CA HIS A 256 25.03 5.66 -2.57
C HIS A 256 24.74 7.01 -1.89
N PHE A 257 23.98 7.04 -0.80
CA PHE A 257 23.46 8.29 -0.24
C PHE A 257 23.78 8.54 1.24
N VAL A 258 23.99 7.49 2.03
CA VAL A 258 24.22 7.61 3.49
C VAL A 258 25.71 7.54 3.81
N SER A 259 26.40 6.50 3.34
CA SER A 259 27.81 6.26 3.66
C SER A 259 28.74 7.25 2.94
N SER A 260 28.32 7.79 1.79
CA SER A 260 29.04 8.83 1.04
C SER A 260 29.08 10.20 1.74
N LYS A 261 28.38 10.36 2.87
CA LYS A 261 28.29 11.60 3.65
C LYS A 261 28.93 11.52 5.04
N LYS A 262 29.56 10.40 5.39
CA LYS A 262 30.43 10.27 6.57
C LYS A 262 31.86 10.57 6.16
#